data_AF-A0A6T7HAE7-F1
#
_entry.id   AF-A0A6T7HAE7-F1
#
_cell.length_a   1.000
_cell.length_b   1.000
_cell.length_c   1.000
_cell.angle_alpha   90.00
_cell.angle_beta   90.00
_cell.angle_gamma   90.00
#
_symmetry.space_group_name_H-M   'P 1'
#
loop_
_entity.id
_entity.type
_entity.pdbx_description
1 polymer ?
#
loop_
_entity_poly.entity_id
_entity_poly.type
_entity_poly.pdbx_seq_one_letter_code
_entity_poly.pdbx_strand_id
1 'polypeptide(L)'
;NQRNHASHHARTAAVAVAVPSSPSPSSKNQFEIVGAEPPTVSWSRGEVQPPAFRDKWFAIAFLLHIVTVISAVIAFYPNLLSEISANRTDNNADDDAAEDYSDKDNTSDDDNDDDGWMLGWLLTVFSVSLVGAPVLSMLVLGVMSRNAKKLLEGSLIFSIAINVILMVVELVAGIPGGALMHAIMAALLVWYSKSVWHRIPYAASNLKAAVTVIRLNGGITLVSLGALMVLFVWTIAWTVAFTGTSLEPDLMTTKATEHSCDANGNCVEPGDSQLTTLGGILYCLFFLSFYWTNEVIRVRWIIHLYIFSNE
;
A
#
# COMPACT_ATOMS: atom_id res chain seq x y z
N ASN A 1 -6.04 37.46 -50.92
CA ASN A 1 -5.44 36.14 -50.58
C ASN A 1 -5.71 35.82 -49.12
N GLN A 2 -6.88 35.23 -48.87
CA GLN A 2 -7.33 34.72 -47.57
C GLN A 2 -6.55 33.45 -47.25
N ARG A 3 -5.96 33.35 -46.06
CA ARG A 3 -5.41 32.10 -45.52
C ARG A 3 -6.11 31.82 -44.19
N ASN A 4 -6.86 30.72 -44.20
CA ASN A 4 -7.73 30.24 -43.15
C ASN A 4 -6.92 29.80 -41.93
N HIS A 5 -7.18 30.43 -40.78
CA HIS A 5 -6.88 29.85 -39.46
C HIS A 5 -8.06 28.96 -39.06
N ALA A 6 -7.87 27.64 -39.17
CA ALA A 6 -8.80 26.66 -38.64
C ALA A 6 -8.47 26.43 -37.15
N SER A 7 -9.34 26.92 -36.27
CA SER A 7 -9.34 26.59 -34.85
C SER A 7 -10.01 25.23 -34.63
N HIS A 8 -9.22 24.24 -34.22
CA HIS A 8 -9.75 22.98 -33.69
C HIS A 8 -10.24 23.19 -32.26
N HIS A 9 -11.49 23.60 -32.11
CA HIS A 9 -12.22 23.45 -30.85
C HIS A 9 -12.61 21.98 -30.67
N ALA A 10 -11.87 21.28 -29.81
CA ALA A 10 -12.29 19.99 -29.27
C ALA A 10 -13.53 20.20 -28.39
N ARG A 11 -14.70 19.82 -28.89
CA ARG A 11 -15.92 19.66 -28.11
C ARG A 11 -15.81 18.37 -27.31
N THR A 12 -15.45 18.48 -26.04
CA THR A 12 -15.66 17.42 -25.05
C THR A 12 -17.17 17.32 -24.82
N ALA A 13 -17.81 16.36 -25.48
CA ALA A 13 -19.20 16.02 -25.22
C ALA A 13 -19.28 15.38 -23.83
N ALA A 14 -19.69 16.18 -22.85
CA ALA A 14 -20.12 15.68 -21.56
C ALA A 14 -21.37 14.82 -21.78
N VAL A 15 -21.22 13.50 -21.71
CA VAL A 15 -22.35 12.58 -21.59
C VAL A 15 -22.94 12.79 -20.20
N ALA A 16 -23.95 13.65 -20.14
CA ALA A 16 -24.78 13.81 -18.96
C ALA A 16 -25.52 12.50 -18.72
N VAL A 17 -25.02 11.69 -17.79
CA VAL A 17 -25.79 10.58 -17.21
C VAL A 17 -26.95 11.23 -16.46
N ALA A 18 -28.14 11.20 -17.06
CA ALA A 18 -29.36 11.65 -16.45
C ALA A 18 -29.59 10.82 -15.18
N VAL A 19 -29.39 11.45 -14.02
CA VAL A 19 -29.82 10.92 -12.73
C VAL A 19 -31.34 10.86 -12.78
N PRO A 20 -31.98 9.67 -12.69
CA PRO A 20 -33.43 9.59 -12.66
C PRO A 20 -33.93 10.38 -11.44
N SER A 21 -34.73 11.41 -11.73
CA SER A 21 -35.37 12.25 -10.73
C SER A 21 -36.28 11.38 -9.86
N SER A 22 -36.17 11.57 -8.54
CA SER A 22 -36.98 10.89 -7.55
C SER A 22 -38.47 11.05 -7.86
N PRO A 23 -39.25 9.97 -7.98
CA PRO A 23 -40.68 10.08 -8.25
C PRO A 23 -41.41 10.75 -7.08
N SER A 24 -42.21 11.75 -7.42
CA SER A 24 -43.07 12.50 -6.50
C SER A 24 -44.18 11.61 -5.93
N PRO A 25 -44.49 11.66 -4.62
CA PRO A 25 -45.47 10.78 -3.99
C PRO A 25 -46.87 11.38 -4.10
N SER A 26 -47.53 11.26 -5.26
CA SER A 26 -48.97 11.51 -5.33
C SER A 26 -49.59 10.94 -6.61
N SER A 27 -49.84 9.65 -6.61
CA SER A 27 -50.96 9.08 -7.36
C SER A 27 -51.27 7.69 -6.80
N LYS A 28 -52.33 7.60 -5.98
CA LYS A 28 -52.96 6.33 -5.62
C LYS A 28 -53.78 5.85 -6.83
N ASN A 29 -53.10 5.48 -7.90
CA ASN A 29 -53.73 4.69 -8.96
C ASN A 29 -53.49 3.22 -8.61
N GLN A 30 -54.59 2.53 -8.29
CA GLN A 30 -54.65 1.07 -8.26
C GLN A 30 -54.12 0.56 -9.59
N PHE A 31 -52.89 0.05 -9.57
CA PHE A 31 -52.33 -0.71 -10.66
C PHE A 31 -52.96 -2.09 -10.59
N GLU A 32 -54.06 -2.26 -11.32
CA GLU A 32 -54.60 -3.56 -11.64
C GLU A 32 -53.48 -4.35 -12.34
N ILE A 33 -52.96 -5.36 -11.66
CA ILE A 33 -51.95 -6.28 -12.21
C ILE A 33 -52.69 -7.17 -13.23
N VAL A 34 -53.01 -6.59 -14.38
CA VAL A 34 -53.33 -7.33 -15.60
C VAL A 34 -52.05 -8.08 -15.95
N GLY A 35 -52.16 -9.41 -16.14
CA GLY A 35 -51.06 -10.35 -16.27
C GLY A 35 -50.13 -10.10 -17.46
N ALA A 36 -49.33 -9.04 -17.36
CA ALA A 36 -48.21 -8.76 -18.22
C ALA A 36 -47.05 -9.65 -17.73
N GLU A 37 -46.64 -10.59 -18.59
CA GLU A 37 -45.45 -11.39 -18.37
C GLU A 37 -44.28 -10.48 -17.97
N PRO A 38 -43.48 -10.88 -16.96
CA PRO A 38 -42.36 -10.07 -16.51
C PRO A 38 -41.45 -9.78 -17.71
N PRO A 39 -41.01 -8.52 -17.91
CA PRO A 39 -40.19 -8.16 -19.05
C PRO A 39 -38.94 -9.04 -19.05
N THR A 40 -38.81 -9.87 -20.08
CA THR A 40 -37.63 -10.71 -20.29
C THR A 40 -36.48 -9.79 -20.67
N VAL A 41 -35.66 -9.42 -19.68
CA VAL A 41 -34.41 -8.71 -19.91
C VAL A 41 -33.45 -9.68 -20.59
N SER A 42 -33.41 -9.66 -21.93
CA SER A 42 -32.41 -10.40 -22.68
C SER A 42 -31.08 -9.66 -22.57
N TRP A 43 -30.24 -10.11 -21.65
CA TRP A 43 -28.84 -9.68 -21.62
C TRP A 43 -28.19 -10.15 -22.92
N SER A 44 -27.90 -9.22 -23.85
CA SER A 44 -27.06 -9.57 -24.99
C SER A 44 -25.67 -9.87 -24.44
N ARG A 45 -25.22 -11.11 -24.64
CA ARG A 45 -23.85 -11.52 -24.33
C ARG A 45 -22.94 -10.53 -25.06
N GLY A 46 -22.02 -9.88 -24.34
CA GLY A 46 -21.11 -8.91 -24.93
C GLY A 46 -20.39 -9.48 -26.15
N GLU A 47 -20.09 -8.63 -27.13
CA GLU A 47 -19.38 -9.03 -28.34
C GLU A 47 -18.10 -9.79 -27.96
N VAL A 48 -17.92 -10.99 -28.53
CA VAL A 48 -16.74 -11.81 -28.28
C VAL A 48 -15.53 -11.05 -28.79
N GLN A 49 -14.77 -10.46 -27.87
CA GLN A 49 -13.53 -9.77 -28.22
C GLN A 49 -12.52 -10.82 -28.70
N PRO A 50 -11.91 -10.66 -29.88
CA PRO A 50 -10.89 -11.59 -30.32
C PRO A 50 -9.72 -11.58 -29.34
N PRO A 51 -9.09 -12.73 -29.04
CA PRO A 51 -7.93 -12.81 -28.16
C PRO A 51 -6.74 -12.09 -28.79
N ALA A 52 -6.64 -10.78 -28.56
CA ALA A 52 -5.57 -9.92 -29.03
C ALA A 52 -4.71 -9.45 -27.86
N PHE A 53 -3.42 -9.78 -27.89
CA PHE A 53 -2.43 -9.26 -26.95
C PHE A 53 -2.15 -7.79 -27.28
N ARG A 54 -2.94 -6.87 -26.71
CA ARG A 54 -2.79 -5.41 -26.95
C ARG A 54 -1.59 -4.82 -26.20
N ASP A 55 -1.14 -5.47 -25.13
CA ASP A 55 -0.18 -4.90 -24.18
C ASP A 55 1.18 -5.62 -24.15
N LYS A 56 1.69 -6.05 -25.32
CA LYS A 56 2.96 -6.80 -25.42
C LYS A 56 4.16 -6.01 -24.88
N TRP A 57 4.23 -4.71 -25.20
CA TRP A 57 5.32 -3.85 -24.76
C TRP A 57 5.30 -3.61 -23.26
N PHE A 58 4.12 -3.44 -22.66
CA PHE A 58 3.98 -3.32 -21.21
C PHE A 58 4.35 -4.62 -20.50
N ALA A 59 4.04 -5.78 -21.09
CA ALA A 59 4.47 -7.07 -20.54
C ALA A 59 6.00 -7.21 -20.53
N ILE A 60 6.68 -6.82 -21.62
CA ILE A 60 8.15 -6.82 -21.70
C ILE A 60 8.74 -5.84 -20.68
N ALA A 61 8.22 -4.61 -20.61
CA ALA A 61 8.67 -3.59 -19.66
C ALA A 61 8.49 -4.05 -18.20
N PHE A 62 7.37 -4.72 -17.89
CA PHE A 62 7.11 -5.28 -16.58
C PHE A 62 8.08 -6.42 -16.24
N LEU A 63 8.34 -7.33 -17.17
CA LEU A 63 9.32 -8.41 -16.96
C LEU A 63 10.73 -7.86 -16.73
N LEU A 64 11.15 -6.87 -17.53
CA LEU A 64 12.44 -6.21 -17.34
C LEU A 64 12.50 -5.53 -15.97
N HIS A 65 11.44 -4.84 -15.56
CA HIS A 65 11.34 -4.25 -14.23
C HIS A 65 11.49 -5.29 -13.09
N ILE A 66 10.79 -6.43 -13.18
CA ILE A 66 10.93 -7.50 -12.18
C ILE A 66 12.37 -8.02 -12.12
N VAL A 67 13.01 -8.24 -13.28
CA VAL A 67 14.42 -8.65 -13.34
C VAL A 67 15.32 -7.60 -12.69
N THR A 68 15.09 -6.30 -12.94
CA THR A 68 15.85 -5.22 -12.33
C THR A 68 15.72 -5.22 -10.81
N VAL A 69 14.52 -5.36 -10.26
CA VAL A 69 14.31 -5.42 -8.80
C VAL A 69 14.97 -6.65 -8.20
N ILE A 70 14.84 -7.83 -8.82
CA ILE A 70 15.50 -9.06 -8.36
C ILE A 70 17.03 -8.91 -8.42
N SER A 71 17.58 -8.30 -9.47
CA SER A 71 19.02 -8.03 -9.56
C SER A 71 19.48 -7.06 -8.47
N ALA A 72 18.67 -6.06 -8.12
CA ALA A 72 18.97 -5.15 -7.01
C ALA A 72 18.95 -5.90 -5.67
N VAL A 73 17.97 -6.79 -5.44
CA VAL A 73 17.98 -7.67 -4.25
C VAL A 73 19.29 -8.46 -4.20
N ILE A 74 19.68 -9.15 -5.27
CA ILE A 74 20.90 -9.98 -5.27
C ILE A 74 22.16 -9.13 -5.03
N ALA A 75 22.23 -7.94 -5.64
CA ALA A 75 23.39 -7.06 -5.53
C ALA A 75 23.53 -6.44 -4.13
N PHE A 76 22.42 -5.97 -3.54
CA PHE A 76 22.45 -5.21 -2.28
C PHE A 76 22.17 -6.06 -1.03
N TYR A 77 21.71 -7.30 -1.18
CA TYR A 77 21.47 -8.20 -0.05
C TYR A 77 22.73 -8.45 0.82
N PRO A 78 23.94 -8.64 0.26
CA PRO A 78 25.15 -8.77 1.06
C PRO A 78 25.46 -7.51 1.89
N ASN A 79 25.24 -6.31 1.33
CA ASN A 79 25.46 -5.05 2.03
C ASN A 79 24.53 -4.94 3.24
N LEU A 80 23.24 -5.24 3.04
CA LEU A 80 22.25 -5.29 4.11
C LEU A 80 22.67 -6.28 5.22
N LEU A 81 23.14 -7.47 4.85
CA LEU A 81 23.64 -8.46 5.82
C LEU A 81 24.88 -7.98 6.57
N SER A 82 25.81 -7.33 5.87
CA SER A 82 27.04 -6.83 6.49
C SER A 82 26.76 -5.74 7.51
N GLU A 83 25.81 -4.84 7.24
CA GLU A 83 25.43 -3.79 8.17
C GLU A 83 24.71 -4.35 9.40
N ILE A 84 23.83 -5.33 9.20
CA ILE A 84 23.23 -6.10 10.31
C ILE A 84 24.31 -6.77 11.17
N SER A 85 25.39 -7.24 10.56
CA SER A 85 26.51 -7.87 11.28
C SER A 85 27.52 -6.88 11.88
N ALA A 86 27.72 -5.71 11.28
CA ALA A 86 28.64 -4.69 11.77
C ALA A 86 28.09 -4.03 13.03
N ASN A 87 26.78 -3.74 13.04
CA ASN A 87 26.06 -3.24 14.21
C ASN A 87 26.09 -4.21 15.41
N ARG A 88 26.55 -5.45 15.20
CA ARG A 88 26.77 -6.45 16.26
C ARG A 88 28.11 -6.31 16.98
N THR A 89 29.13 -5.72 16.33
CA THR A 89 30.52 -5.77 16.86
C THR A 89 30.86 -4.54 17.70
N ASP A 90 30.28 -3.38 17.40
CA ASP A 90 30.63 -2.11 18.06
C ASP A 90 30.12 -2.00 19.52
N ASN A 91 29.13 -2.79 19.93
CA ASN A 91 28.61 -2.76 21.30
C ASN A 91 29.47 -3.54 22.31
N ASN A 92 30.51 -4.27 21.86
CA ASN A 92 31.35 -5.13 22.71
C ASN A 92 32.79 -4.60 22.91
N ALA A 93 33.13 -3.41 22.40
CA ALA A 93 34.51 -2.95 22.33
C ALA A 93 34.93 -1.91 23.40
N ASP A 94 34.03 -1.49 24.30
CA ASP A 94 34.31 -0.37 25.23
C ASP A 94 34.56 -0.78 26.71
N ASP A 95 34.53 -2.06 27.07
CA ASP A 95 34.73 -2.50 28.48
C ASP A 95 36.15 -3.00 28.84
N ASP A 96 37.09 -3.08 27.89
CA ASP A 96 38.42 -3.68 28.15
C ASP A 96 39.53 -2.66 28.51
N ALA A 97 39.19 -1.43 28.88
CA ALA A 97 40.18 -0.39 29.19
C ALA A 97 40.02 0.27 30.58
N ALA A 98 39.63 -0.48 31.62
CA ALA A 98 39.93 -0.08 32.99
C ALA A 98 39.94 -1.26 33.99
N GLU A 99 41.04 -1.34 34.73
CA GLU A 99 41.19 -1.94 36.07
C GLU A 99 41.73 -3.37 36.18
N ASP A 100 43.07 -3.39 36.21
CA ASP A 100 43.90 -4.26 37.02
C ASP A 100 43.49 -4.21 38.52
N TYR A 101 43.34 -5.39 39.14
CA TYR A 101 43.06 -5.69 40.56
C TYR A 101 41.67 -5.34 41.16
N SER A 102 40.78 -6.34 41.29
CA SER A 102 40.52 -6.98 42.61
C SER A 102 39.55 -8.18 42.54
N ASP A 103 39.88 -9.15 43.37
CA ASP A 103 39.14 -10.28 43.95
C ASP A 103 37.93 -10.93 43.25
N LYS A 104 38.09 -12.25 43.13
CA LYS A 104 37.04 -13.25 42.95
C LYS A 104 36.01 -13.15 44.08
N ASP A 105 34.75 -12.94 43.73
CA ASP A 105 33.72 -13.77 44.32
C ASP A 105 32.58 -14.03 43.34
N ASN A 106 32.09 -15.27 43.42
CA ASN A 106 31.14 -15.85 42.49
C ASN A 106 29.78 -15.17 42.61
N THR A 107 29.36 -14.48 41.56
CA THR A 107 27.93 -14.36 41.25
C THR A 107 27.74 -14.70 39.79
N SER A 108 27.09 -15.84 39.61
CA SER A 108 26.48 -16.31 38.39
C SER A 108 25.47 -15.29 37.85
N ASP A 109 25.12 -15.53 36.59
CA ASP A 109 23.97 -15.02 35.86
C ASP A 109 24.28 -13.74 35.05
N ASP A 110 24.44 -13.78 33.73
CA ASP A 110 23.50 -14.18 32.64
C ASP A 110 23.11 -12.90 31.88
N ASP A 111 24.01 -12.30 31.09
CA ASP A 111 23.71 -11.08 30.30
C ASP A 111 24.50 -11.06 28.97
N ASN A 112 24.36 -12.09 28.14
CA ASN A 112 24.98 -12.17 26.80
C ASN A 112 23.94 -12.23 25.65
N ASP A 113 22.72 -11.73 25.87
CA ASP A 113 21.59 -11.91 24.94
C ASP A 113 21.25 -10.69 24.07
N ASP A 114 22.03 -9.61 24.10
CA ASP A 114 21.60 -8.31 23.56
C ASP A 114 21.92 -8.03 22.08
N ASP A 115 22.57 -8.93 21.33
CA ASP A 115 22.85 -8.72 19.89
C ASP A 115 21.99 -9.58 18.94
N GLY A 116 21.13 -10.45 19.50
CA GLY A 116 20.10 -11.18 18.76
C GLY A 116 18.81 -10.38 18.51
N TRP A 117 18.64 -9.23 19.17
CA TRP A 117 17.33 -8.57 19.26
C TRP A 117 16.80 -8.04 17.93
N MET A 118 17.64 -7.51 17.03
CA MET A 118 17.18 -6.95 15.76
C MET A 118 16.81 -8.04 14.75
N LEU A 119 17.65 -9.08 14.62
CA LEU A 119 17.33 -10.23 13.78
C LEU A 119 16.12 -10.99 14.35
N GLY A 120 16.06 -11.16 15.67
CA GLY A 120 14.93 -11.72 16.39
C GLY A 120 13.66 -10.90 16.18
N TRP A 121 13.74 -9.57 16.24
CA TRP A 121 12.63 -8.65 15.95
C TRP A 121 12.16 -8.79 14.49
N LEU A 122 13.08 -8.82 13.51
CA LEU A 122 12.71 -9.03 12.11
C LEU A 122 12.07 -10.40 11.88
N LEU A 123 12.62 -11.47 12.45
CA LEU A 123 12.07 -12.82 12.37
C LEU A 123 10.70 -12.92 13.05
N THR A 124 10.51 -12.29 14.20
CA THR A 124 9.22 -12.26 14.90
C THR A 124 8.20 -11.46 14.11
N VAL A 125 8.52 -10.27 13.61
CA VAL A 125 7.65 -9.47 12.74
C VAL A 125 7.28 -10.24 11.48
N PHE A 126 8.26 -10.92 10.86
CA PHE A 126 8.04 -11.75 9.68
C PHE A 126 7.11 -12.93 9.99
N SER A 127 7.38 -13.67 11.07
CA SER A 127 6.58 -14.81 11.50
C SER A 127 5.15 -14.40 11.86
N VAL A 128 4.99 -13.29 12.59
CA VAL A 128 3.69 -12.71 12.96
C VAL A 128 2.96 -12.22 11.71
N SER A 129 3.65 -11.64 10.73
CA SER A 129 3.02 -11.19 9.48
C SER A 129 2.58 -12.37 8.62
N LEU A 130 3.44 -13.39 8.49
CA LEU A 130 3.21 -14.57 7.66
C LEU A 130 2.01 -15.39 8.16
N VAL A 131 1.88 -15.58 9.48
CA VAL A 131 0.79 -16.37 10.08
C VAL A 131 -0.39 -15.48 10.48
N GLY A 132 -0.09 -14.34 11.09
CA GLY A 132 -1.09 -13.43 11.63
C GLY A 132 -1.91 -12.74 10.56
N ALA A 133 -1.33 -12.32 9.42
CA ALA A 133 -2.10 -11.63 8.38
C ALA A 133 -3.18 -12.53 7.73
N PRO A 134 -2.90 -13.79 7.34
CA PRO A 134 -3.93 -14.70 6.86
C PRO A 134 -5.03 -14.98 7.89
N VAL A 135 -4.66 -15.25 9.15
CA VAL A 135 -5.61 -15.55 10.22
C VAL A 135 -6.49 -14.33 10.52
N LEU A 136 -5.89 -13.15 10.63
CA LEU A 136 -6.60 -11.90 10.81
C LEU A 136 -7.51 -11.60 9.62
N SER A 137 -7.06 -11.87 8.38
CA SER A 137 -7.87 -11.69 7.18
C SER A 137 -9.11 -12.61 7.18
N MET A 138 -8.95 -13.89 7.55
CA MET A 138 -10.09 -14.80 7.71
C MET A 138 -11.03 -14.38 8.83
N LEU A 139 -10.49 -13.91 9.95
CA LEU A 139 -11.27 -13.40 11.08
C LEU A 139 -12.07 -12.16 10.66
N VAL A 140 -11.43 -11.20 9.99
CA VAL A 140 -12.06 -9.98 9.48
C VAL A 140 -13.14 -10.33 8.47
N LEU A 141 -12.90 -11.27 7.54
CA LEU A 141 -13.93 -11.74 6.60
C LEU A 141 -15.13 -12.37 7.34
N GLY A 142 -14.85 -13.12 8.39
CA GLY A 142 -15.87 -13.67 9.28
C GLY A 142 -16.71 -12.59 9.96
N VAL A 143 -16.08 -11.57 10.54
CA VAL A 143 -16.75 -10.43 11.18
C VAL A 143 -17.54 -9.60 10.17
N MET A 144 -16.95 -9.34 8.99
CA MET A 144 -17.54 -8.60 7.87
C MET A 144 -18.83 -9.27 7.38
N SER A 145 -18.86 -10.61 7.37
CA SER A 145 -20.05 -11.37 6.98
C SER A 145 -21.23 -11.22 7.96
N ARG A 146 -20.95 -10.94 9.24
CA ARG A 146 -22.00 -10.83 10.28
C ARG A 146 -22.53 -9.40 10.37
N ASN A 147 -21.66 -8.40 10.28
CA ASN A 147 -22.01 -6.99 10.55
C ASN A 147 -21.37 -6.01 9.55
N ALA A 148 -21.54 -6.24 8.25
CA ALA A 148 -20.98 -5.41 7.16
C ALA A 148 -21.20 -3.89 7.37
N LYS A 149 -22.39 -3.48 7.82
CA LYS A 149 -22.72 -2.07 8.09
C LYS A 149 -21.86 -1.49 9.21
N LYS A 150 -21.74 -2.20 10.34
CA LYS A 150 -20.95 -1.74 11.49
C LYS A 150 -19.45 -1.77 11.23
N LEU A 151 -18.99 -2.69 10.39
CA LEU A 151 -17.59 -2.72 9.98
C LEU A 151 -17.24 -1.50 9.13
N LEU A 152 -18.08 -1.12 8.17
CA LEU A 152 -17.84 0.06 7.33
C LEU A 152 -17.93 1.37 8.12
N GLU A 153 -18.91 1.49 9.03
CA GLU A 153 -18.97 2.60 10.00
C GLU A 153 -17.71 2.63 10.89
N GLY A 154 -17.29 1.46 11.38
CA GLY A 154 -16.15 1.30 12.28
C GLY A 154 -14.81 1.59 11.64
N SER A 155 -14.55 1.12 10.42
CA SER A 155 -13.27 1.36 9.73
C SER A 155 -13.06 2.84 9.45
N LEU A 156 -14.13 3.57 9.10
CA LEU A 156 -14.10 5.00 8.86
C LEU A 156 -13.78 5.80 10.13
N ILE A 157 -14.44 5.47 11.25
CA ILE A 157 -14.16 6.09 12.55
C ILE A 157 -12.76 5.74 13.04
N PHE A 158 -12.34 4.48 12.87
CA PHE A 158 -11.01 4.01 13.24
C PHE A 158 -9.91 4.72 12.47
N SER A 159 -10.07 4.91 11.15
CA SER A 159 -9.12 5.68 10.34
C SER A 159 -9.03 7.15 10.76
N ILE A 160 -10.14 7.77 11.18
CA ILE A 160 -10.09 9.14 11.74
C ILE A 160 -9.31 9.11 13.07
N ALA A 161 -9.62 8.16 13.95
CA ALA A 161 -8.98 8.03 15.26
C ALA A 161 -7.47 7.80 15.15
N ILE A 162 -7.01 6.93 14.25
CA ILE A 162 -5.59 6.64 14.10
C ILE A 162 -4.81 7.85 13.56
N ASN A 163 -5.39 8.63 12.64
CA ASN A 163 -4.77 9.87 12.17
C ASN A 163 -4.67 10.91 13.31
N VAL A 164 -5.67 11.00 14.19
CA VAL A 164 -5.61 11.88 15.37
C VAL A 164 -4.55 11.41 16.36
N ILE A 165 -4.41 10.10 16.59
CA ILE A 165 -3.37 9.55 17.46
C ILE A 165 -1.98 9.85 16.89
N LEU A 166 -1.76 9.60 15.59
CA LEU A 166 -0.49 9.90 14.93
C LEU A 166 -0.13 11.39 14.98
N MET A 167 -1.12 12.27 14.80
CA MET A 167 -0.95 13.71 15.00
C MET A 167 -0.42 14.04 16.41
N VAL A 168 -0.98 13.42 17.46
CA VAL A 168 -0.53 13.65 18.84
C VAL A 168 0.89 13.10 19.06
N VAL A 169 1.18 11.90 18.55
CA VAL A 169 2.52 11.28 18.65
C VAL A 169 3.58 12.17 17.98
N GLU A 170 3.31 12.71 16.80
CA GLU A 170 4.26 13.59 16.09
C GLU A 170 4.42 14.96 16.75
N LEU A 171 3.38 15.49 17.39
CA LEU A 171 3.49 16.70 18.23
C LEU A 171 4.40 16.45 19.43
N VAL A 172 4.25 15.30 20.10
CA VAL A 172 5.12 14.91 21.24
C VAL A 172 6.56 14.68 20.79
N ALA A 173 6.76 14.14 19.58
CA ALA A 173 8.08 13.93 18.99
C ALA A 173 8.75 15.22 18.47
N GLY A 174 8.07 16.38 18.51
CA GLY A 174 8.62 17.65 18.04
C GLY A 174 8.69 17.79 16.52
N ILE A 175 7.88 17.03 15.77
CA ILE A 175 7.82 17.07 14.30
C ILE A 175 6.51 17.77 13.87
N PRO A 176 6.42 19.12 13.96
CA PRO A 176 5.17 19.84 13.73
C PRO A 176 4.64 19.71 12.31
N GLY A 177 5.52 19.50 11.32
CA GLY A 177 5.13 19.30 9.92
C GLY A 177 4.32 18.02 9.69
N GLY A 178 4.75 16.92 10.31
CA GLY A 178 4.01 15.64 10.27
C GLY A 178 2.64 15.79 10.92
N ALA A 179 2.61 16.40 12.12
CA ALA A 179 1.39 16.59 12.87
C ALA A 179 0.35 17.40 12.07
N LEU A 180 0.78 18.48 11.39
CA LEU A 180 -0.09 19.27 10.53
C LEU A 180 -0.64 18.44 9.36
N MET A 181 0.19 17.59 8.73
CA MET A 181 -0.24 16.71 7.65
C MET A 181 -1.31 15.72 8.11
N HIS A 182 -1.11 15.05 9.25
CA HIS A 182 -2.09 14.12 9.82
C HIS A 182 -3.37 14.83 10.30
N ALA A 183 -3.27 16.07 10.80
CA ALA A 183 -4.43 16.88 11.15
C ALA A 183 -5.30 17.20 9.91
N ILE A 184 -4.68 17.57 8.79
CA ILE A 184 -5.37 17.82 7.52
C ILE A 184 -6.03 16.53 7.02
N MET A 185 -5.31 15.40 7.05
CA MET A 185 -5.87 14.10 6.64
C MET A 185 -7.06 13.69 7.51
N ALA A 186 -6.98 13.87 8.84
CA ALA A 186 -8.11 13.62 9.74
C ALA A 186 -9.32 14.52 9.41
N ALA A 187 -9.11 15.81 9.13
CA ALA A 187 -10.18 16.73 8.76
C ALA A 187 -10.85 16.33 7.43
N LEU A 188 -10.06 15.93 6.43
CA LEU A 188 -10.56 15.41 5.16
C LEU A 188 -11.35 14.12 5.36
N LEU A 189 -10.90 13.21 6.21
CA LEU A 189 -11.62 11.97 6.54
C LEU A 189 -12.94 12.24 7.28
N VAL A 190 -12.99 13.23 8.18
CA VAL A 190 -14.24 13.65 8.84
C VAL A 190 -15.22 14.23 7.83
N TRP A 191 -14.75 15.07 6.90
CA TRP A 191 -15.60 15.62 5.85
C TRP A 191 -16.09 14.53 4.88
N TYR A 192 -15.18 13.68 4.42
CA TYR A 192 -15.50 12.53 3.58
C TYR A 192 -16.52 11.61 4.27
N SER A 193 -16.32 11.34 5.57
CA SER A 193 -17.22 10.52 6.36
C SER A 193 -18.64 11.06 6.27
N LYS A 194 -18.85 12.32 6.67
CA LYS A 194 -20.15 13.01 6.61
C LYS A 194 -20.81 12.92 5.24
N SER A 195 -20.04 13.12 4.17
CA SER A 195 -20.55 13.04 2.79
C SER A 195 -21.04 11.63 2.41
N VAL A 196 -20.40 10.58 2.90
CA VAL A 196 -20.69 9.19 2.51
C VAL A 196 -21.72 8.50 3.41
N TRP A 197 -22.06 9.03 4.60
CA TRP A 197 -23.01 8.40 5.54
C TRP A 197 -24.33 7.94 4.89
N HIS A 198 -24.91 8.73 3.99
CA HIS A 198 -26.16 8.38 3.31
C HIS A 198 -26.03 7.21 2.32
N ARG A 199 -24.81 6.89 1.84
CA ARG A 199 -24.53 5.83 0.86
C ARG A 199 -24.11 4.50 1.50
N ILE A 200 -23.75 4.51 2.78
CA ILE A 200 -23.35 3.32 3.55
C ILE A 200 -24.37 2.17 3.48
N PRO A 201 -25.70 2.36 3.66
CA PRO A 201 -26.63 1.24 3.65
C PRO A 201 -26.67 0.50 2.30
N TYR A 202 -26.54 1.23 1.19
CA TYR A 202 -26.48 0.65 -0.15
C TYR A 202 -25.17 -0.12 -0.38
N ALA A 203 -24.04 0.42 0.06
CA ALA A 203 -22.76 -0.29 0.00
C ALA A 203 -22.79 -1.57 0.87
N ALA A 204 -23.42 -1.52 2.04
CA ALA A 204 -23.52 -2.66 2.95
C ALA A 204 -24.36 -3.81 2.37
N SER A 205 -25.44 -3.53 1.64
CA SER A 205 -26.22 -4.58 0.95
C SER A 205 -25.44 -5.22 -0.19
N ASN A 206 -24.74 -4.42 -1.00
CA ASN A 206 -23.90 -4.94 -2.09
C ASN A 206 -22.76 -5.79 -1.53
N LEU A 207 -22.15 -5.35 -0.42
CA LEU A 207 -21.10 -6.07 0.26
C LEU A 207 -21.60 -7.40 0.85
N LYS A 208 -22.80 -7.43 1.44
CA LYS A 208 -23.41 -8.67 1.93
C LYS A 208 -23.67 -9.66 0.80
N ALA A 209 -24.13 -9.19 -0.36
CA ALA A 209 -24.30 -10.02 -1.54
C ALA A 209 -22.95 -10.56 -2.03
N ALA A 210 -21.93 -9.71 -2.15
CA ALA A 210 -20.58 -10.09 -2.55
C ALA A 210 -19.96 -11.14 -1.61
N VAL A 211 -20.03 -10.94 -0.29
CA VAL A 211 -19.53 -11.90 0.70
C VAL A 211 -20.29 -13.22 0.63
N THR A 212 -21.60 -13.20 0.36
CA THR A 212 -22.38 -14.43 0.17
C THR A 212 -21.87 -15.22 -1.04
N VAL A 213 -21.61 -14.56 -2.17
CA VAL A 213 -21.04 -15.21 -3.37
C VAL A 213 -19.65 -15.79 -3.08
N ILE A 214 -18.79 -15.07 -2.35
CA ILE A 214 -17.46 -15.55 -1.97
C ILE A 214 -17.57 -16.79 -1.06
N ARG A 215 -18.52 -16.81 -0.11
CA ARG A 215 -18.72 -17.95 0.79
C ARG A 215 -19.23 -19.20 0.07
N LEU A 216 -20.06 -19.02 -0.96
CA LEU A 216 -20.54 -20.11 -1.80
C LEU A 216 -19.43 -20.66 -2.72
N ASN A 217 -18.44 -19.83 -3.05
CA ASN A 217 -17.34 -20.16 -3.94
C ASN A 217 -16.00 -20.08 -3.20
N GLY A 218 -15.71 -21.05 -2.33
CA GLY A 218 -14.49 -21.09 -1.52
C GLY A 218 -13.18 -21.04 -2.35
N GLY A 219 -13.22 -21.44 -3.62
CA GLY A 219 -12.10 -21.30 -4.55
C GLY A 219 -11.64 -19.84 -4.73
N ILE A 220 -12.56 -18.88 -4.69
CA ILE A 220 -12.24 -17.45 -4.77
C ILE A 220 -11.39 -17.03 -3.57
N THR A 221 -11.74 -17.53 -2.38
CA THR A 221 -10.97 -17.24 -1.15
C THR A 221 -9.55 -17.82 -1.25
N LEU A 222 -9.41 -19.07 -1.70
CA LEU A 222 -8.09 -19.71 -1.82
C LEU A 222 -7.19 -18.95 -2.81
N VAL A 223 -7.72 -18.57 -3.98
CA VAL A 223 -6.96 -17.79 -4.97
C VAL A 223 -6.62 -16.39 -4.44
N SER A 224 -7.53 -15.74 -3.70
CA SER A 224 -7.24 -14.45 -3.07
C SER A 224 -6.11 -14.55 -2.02
N LEU A 225 -6.06 -15.66 -1.28
CA LEU A 225 -4.98 -15.92 -0.32
C LEU A 225 -3.65 -16.16 -1.05
N GLY A 226 -3.67 -16.89 -2.17
CA GLY A 226 -2.50 -17.06 -3.02
C GLY A 226 -1.96 -15.73 -3.56
N ALA A 227 -2.85 -14.85 -4.02
CA ALA A 227 -2.46 -13.51 -4.46
C ALA A 227 -1.85 -12.67 -3.32
N LEU A 228 -2.39 -12.78 -2.11
CA LEU A 228 -1.86 -12.10 -0.92
C LEU A 228 -0.45 -12.61 -0.57
N MET A 229 -0.20 -13.92 -0.68
CA MET A 229 1.14 -14.50 -0.48
C MET A 229 2.14 -13.98 -1.51
N VAL A 230 1.74 -13.87 -2.79
CA VAL A 230 2.61 -13.30 -3.83
C VAL A 230 2.90 -11.83 -3.58
N LEU A 231 1.90 -11.04 -3.16
CA LEU A 231 2.10 -9.64 -2.77
C LEU A 231 3.04 -9.50 -1.57
N PHE A 232 2.94 -10.42 -0.60
CA PHE A 232 3.80 -10.44 0.58
C PHE A 232 5.27 -10.68 0.19
N VAL A 233 5.53 -11.73 -0.61
CA VAL A 233 6.88 -12.03 -1.11
C VAL A 233 7.43 -10.87 -1.94
N TRP A 234 6.59 -10.27 -2.80
CA TRP A 234 6.97 -9.09 -3.55
C TRP A 234 7.33 -7.90 -2.66
N THR A 235 6.55 -7.65 -1.60
CA THR A 235 6.81 -6.56 -0.66
C THR A 235 8.16 -6.75 0.02
N ILE A 236 8.50 -7.98 0.42
CA ILE A 236 9.82 -8.29 1.01
C ILE A 236 10.95 -8.04 0.02
N ALA A 237 10.84 -8.57 -1.20
CA ALA A 237 11.85 -8.37 -2.24
C ALA A 237 12.03 -6.88 -2.54
N TRP A 238 10.93 -6.13 -2.64
CA TRP A 238 10.95 -4.70 -2.86
C TRP A 238 11.59 -3.95 -1.68
N THR A 239 11.24 -4.27 -0.43
CA THR A 239 11.81 -3.63 0.76
C THR A 239 13.31 -3.88 0.86
N VAL A 240 13.78 -5.11 0.61
CA VAL A 240 15.21 -5.43 0.60
C VAL A 240 15.94 -4.63 -0.49
N ALA A 241 15.40 -4.57 -1.70
CA ALA A 241 15.98 -3.78 -2.79
C ALA A 241 16.02 -2.28 -2.46
N PHE A 242 14.93 -1.75 -1.92
CA PHE A 242 14.79 -0.35 -1.56
C PHE A 242 15.75 0.03 -0.44
N THR A 243 15.69 -0.66 0.70
CA THR A 243 16.59 -0.42 1.85
C THR A 243 18.04 -0.61 1.45
N GLY A 244 18.38 -1.69 0.73
CA GLY A 244 19.74 -1.92 0.25
C GLY A 244 20.27 -0.81 -0.65
N THR A 245 19.43 -0.25 -1.53
CA THR A 245 19.83 0.90 -2.36
C THR A 245 19.93 2.18 -1.53
N SER A 246 19.10 2.36 -0.50
CA SER A 246 19.11 3.54 0.38
C SER A 246 20.31 3.59 1.31
N LEU A 247 20.91 2.44 1.62
CA LEU A 247 22.11 2.33 2.45
C LEU A 247 23.38 2.70 1.68
N GLU A 248 23.35 2.71 0.34
CA GLU A 248 24.49 3.11 -0.47
C GLU A 248 24.58 4.65 -0.52
N PRO A 249 25.49 5.29 0.24
CA PRO A 249 25.50 6.74 0.40
C PRO A 249 25.72 7.43 -0.95
N ASP A 250 26.59 6.87 -1.79
CA ASP A 250 27.01 7.48 -3.06
C ASP A 250 25.89 7.56 -4.12
N LEU A 251 24.84 6.75 -4.00
CA LEU A 251 23.71 6.78 -4.94
C LEU A 251 22.60 7.75 -4.52
N MET A 252 22.25 7.79 -3.24
CA MET A 252 21.06 8.52 -2.77
C MET A 252 21.36 9.86 -2.11
N THR A 253 22.51 9.99 -1.46
CA THR A 253 22.82 11.18 -0.63
C THR A 253 24.23 11.66 -0.86
N THR A 254 24.42 12.90 -1.32
CA THR A 254 25.77 13.46 -1.34
C THR A 254 26.08 13.93 0.08
N LYS A 255 27.07 13.33 0.73
CA LYS A 255 27.66 13.92 1.94
C LYS A 255 28.47 15.14 1.51
N ALA A 256 28.20 16.30 2.10
CA ALA A 256 29.03 17.47 1.91
C ALA A 256 30.41 17.19 2.54
N THR A 257 31.40 16.90 1.70
CA THR A 257 32.78 16.63 2.13
C THR A 257 33.53 17.89 2.52
N GLU A 258 33.08 19.05 2.05
CA GLU A 258 33.66 20.35 2.36
C GLU A 258 32.59 21.35 2.78
N HIS A 259 32.98 22.27 3.65
CA HIS A 259 32.13 23.37 4.08
C HIS A 259 31.89 24.30 2.88
N SER A 260 30.70 24.18 2.29
CA SER A 260 30.28 24.98 1.13
C SER A 260 29.18 25.93 1.57
N CYS A 261 29.40 27.23 1.33
CA CYS A 261 28.41 28.27 1.53
C CYS A 261 27.90 28.75 0.17
N ASP A 262 26.58 28.82 0.02
CA ASP A 262 25.97 29.40 -1.18
C ASP A 262 26.16 30.94 -1.22
N ALA A 263 25.84 31.56 -2.36
CA ALA A 263 25.93 33.01 -2.53
C ALA A 263 24.99 33.81 -1.61
N ASN A 264 24.06 33.14 -0.93
CA ASN A 264 23.10 33.73 0.00
C ASN A 264 23.55 33.63 1.46
N GLY A 265 24.73 33.03 1.73
CA GLY A 265 25.27 32.85 3.07
C GLY A 265 24.68 31.66 3.82
N ASN A 266 23.97 30.75 3.14
CA ASN A 266 23.58 29.48 3.73
C ASN A 266 24.77 28.52 3.63
N CYS A 267 25.39 28.26 4.77
CA CYS A 267 26.46 27.28 4.88
C CYS A 267 25.86 25.93 5.28
N VAL A 268 26.23 24.88 4.55
CA VAL A 268 25.88 23.50 4.90
C VAL A 268 26.98 22.97 5.82
N GLU A 269 26.58 22.45 6.98
CA GLU A 269 27.55 21.85 7.90
C GLU A 269 28.04 20.51 7.34
N PRO A 270 29.35 20.21 7.45
CA PRO A 270 29.88 18.92 7.06
C PRO A 270 29.22 17.82 7.90
N GLY A 271 28.47 16.93 7.25
CA GLY A 271 27.66 15.90 7.90
C GLY A 271 26.19 15.94 7.49
N ASP A 272 25.71 17.07 6.97
CA ASP A 272 24.34 17.15 6.46
C ASP A 272 24.19 16.33 5.18
N SER A 273 23.27 15.36 5.24
CA SER A 273 22.95 14.48 4.12
C SER A 273 21.86 15.14 3.28
N GLN A 274 22.22 15.67 2.12
CA GLN A 274 21.22 16.19 1.17
C GLN A 274 20.85 15.12 0.14
N LEU A 275 19.54 14.99 -0.10
CA LEU A 275 19.00 14.09 -1.11
C LEU A 275 19.44 14.55 -2.50
N THR A 276 20.12 13.69 -3.25
CA THR A 276 20.54 14.02 -4.61
C THR A 276 19.34 14.04 -5.55
N THR A 277 19.40 14.81 -6.64
CA THR A 277 18.37 14.77 -7.70
C THR A 277 18.18 13.35 -8.23
N LEU A 278 19.26 12.59 -8.36
CA LEU A 278 19.23 11.18 -8.76
C LEU A 278 18.53 10.32 -7.70
N GLY A 279 18.86 10.51 -6.43
CA GLY A 279 18.21 9.85 -5.29
C GLY A 279 16.71 10.09 -5.29
N GLY A 280 16.26 11.34 -5.45
CA GLY A 280 14.85 11.69 -5.57
C GLY A 280 14.13 10.98 -6.73
N ILE A 281 14.78 10.89 -7.91
CA ILE A 281 14.25 10.14 -9.05
C ILE A 281 14.18 8.64 -8.72
N LEU A 282 15.20 8.07 -8.09
CA LEU A 282 15.21 6.66 -7.69
C LEU A 282 14.10 6.35 -6.68
N TYR A 283 13.89 7.19 -5.66
CA TYR A 283 12.75 7.07 -4.73
C TYR A 283 11.43 7.04 -5.50
N CYS A 284 11.22 8.01 -6.41
CA CYS A 284 10.01 8.06 -7.23
C CYS A 284 9.83 6.78 -8.08
N LEU A 285 10.90 6.28 -8.69
CA LEU A 285 10.89 5.04 -9.47
C LEU A 285 10.61 3.80 -8.62
N PHE A 286 11.14 3.73 -7.40
CA PHE A 286 10.84 2.65 -6.45
C PHE A 286 9.38 2.66 -6.01
N PHE A 287 8.80 3.83 -5.69
CA PHE A 287 7.38 3.93 -5.36
C PHE A 287 6.49 3.61 -6.55
N LEU A 288 6.85 4.08 -7.74
CA LEU A 288 6.16 3.74 -8.98
C LEU A 288 6.24 2.24 -9.25
N SER A 289 7.40 1.63 -9.04
CA SER A 289 7.65 0.18 -9.12
C SER A 289 6.71 -0.60 -8.17
N PHE A 290 6.65 -0.19 -6.91
CA PHE A 290 5.78 -0.82 -5.92
C PHE A 290 4.30 -0.73 -6.32
N TYR A 291 3.84 0.47 -6.64
CA TYR A 291 2.47 0.72 -7.08
C TYR A 291 2.11 -0.08 -8.34
N TRP A 292 2.98 -0.04 -9.35
CA TRP A 292 2.73 -0.69 -10.63
C TRP A 292 2.61 -2.22 -10.48
N THR A 293 3.51 -2.85 -9.72
CA THR A 293 3.42 -4.30 -9.46
C THR A 293 2.16 -4.66 -8.67
N ASN A 294 1.77 -3.84 -7.68
CA ASN A 294 0.52 -4.07 -6.95
C ASN A 294 -0.73 -4.01 -7.85
N GLU A 295 -0.78 -3.06 -8.79
CA GLU A 295 -1.89 -2.98 -9.75
C GLU A 295 -1.88 -4.12 -10.77
N VAL A 296 -0.72 -4.51 -11.29
CA VAL A 296 -0.61 -5.64 -12.23
C VAL A 296 -1.05 -6.95 -11.56
N ILE A 297 -0.61 -7.18 -10.32
CA ILE A 297 -1.05 -8.35 -9.54
C ILE A 297 -2.56 -8.26 -9.29
N ARG A 298 -3.09 -7.12 -8.83
CA ARG A 298 -4.54 -6.98 -8.61
C ARG A 298 -5.36 -7.28 -9.87
N VAL A 299 -5.03 -6.67 -11.01
CA VAL A 299 -5.81 -6.79 -12.25
C VAL A 299 -5.68 -8.18 -12.86
N ARG A 300 -4.47 -8.73 -12.94
CA ARG A 300 -4.23 -10.00 -13.63
C ARG A 300 -4.79 -11.20 -12.85
N TRP A 301 -4.77 -11.14 -11.52
CA TRP A 301 -5.36 -12.19 -10.69
C TRP A 301 -6.89 -12.23 -10.80
N ILE A 302 -7.56 -11.08 -10.96
CA ILE A 302 -9.01 -11.02 -11.22
C ILE A 302 -9.36 -11.72 -12.54
N ILE A 303 -8.55 -11.55 -13.58
CA ILE A 303 -8.78 -12.19 -14.89
C ILE A 303 -8.61 -13.71 -14.78
N HIS A 304 -7.57 -14.19 -14.09
CA HIS A 304 -7.38 -15.63 -13.89
C HIS A 304 -8.50 -16.26 -13.06
N LEU A 305 -8.99 -15.57 -12.02
CA LEU A 305 -10.16 -15.97 -11.24
C LEU A 305 -11.40 -16.14 -12.13
N TYR A 306 -11.62 -15.23 -13.06
CA TYR A 306 -12.77 -15.28 -13.96
C TYR A 306 -12.69 -16.46 -14.95
N ILE A 307 -11.49 -16.80 -15.43
CA ILE A 307 -11.28 -17.96 -16.31
C ILE A 307 -11.55 -19.26 -15.53
N PHE A 308 -10.94 -19.41 -14.36
CA PHE A 308 -11.03 -20.64 -13.55
C PHE A 308 -12.44 -20.88 -12.99
N SER A 309 -13.26 -19.84 -12.84
CA SER A 309 -14.64 -19.96 -12.37
C SER A 309 -15.64 -20.33 -13.49
N ASN A 310 -15.25 -20.23 -14.76
CA ASN A 310 -16.11 -20.53 -15.91
C ASN A 310 -15.82 -21.90 -16.54
N GLU A 311 -14.80 -22.62 -16.04
CA GLU A 311 -14.51 -24.02 -16.35
C GLU A 311 -15.09 -24.93 -15.26
#